data_AF-A0A838J2V0-F1
#
_entry.id   AF-A0A838J2V0-F1
#
_cell.length_a   1.000
_cell.length_b   1.000
_cell.length_c   1.000
_cell.angle_alpha   90.00
_cell.angle_beta   90.00
_cell.angle_gamma   90.00
#
_symmetry.space_group_name_H-M   'P 1'
#
loop_
_entity.id
_entity.type
_entity.pdbx_description
1 polymer ?
#
loop_
_entity_poly.entity_id
_entity_poly.type
_entity_poly.pdbx_seq_one_letter_code
_entity_poly.pdbx_strand_id
1 'polypeptide(L)'
;MAQGILWIVVIVSGLLTFAIRLSFILLLDKIKISTVIEQALRFVPLTVLAAIIAPALFLPRGTLDISLSNARLIAGILAILIAWRTKNVFLTIIVGMVCLLLLQFLL
;
A
#
# COMPACT_ATOMS: atom_id res chain seq x y z
N MET A 1 6.82 -32.85 13.11
CA MET A 1 7.66 -32.45 11.95
C MET A 1 7.38 -31.02 11.47
N ALA A 2 6.15 -30.50 11.48
CA ALA A 2 5.84 -29.13 11.03
C ALA A 2 6.51 -27.99 11.85
N GLN A 3 6.66 -28.15 13.17
CA GLN A 3 7.26 -27.13 14.05
C GLN A 3 8.71 -26.79 13.67
N GLY A 4 9.54 -27.79 13.35
CA GLY A 4 10.94 -27.56 12.95
C GLY A 4 11.08 -26.83 11.62
N ILE A 5 10.15 -27.09 10.68
CA ILE A 5 10.11 -26.42 9.37
C ILE A 5 9.77 -24.94 9.53
N LEU A 6 8.85 -24.59 10.43
CA LEU A 6 8.50 -23.18 10.70
C LEU A 6 9.70 -22.37 11.19
N TRP A 7 10.50 -22.93 12.11
CA TRP A 7 11.72 -22.27 12.60
C TRP A 7 12.76 -22.07 11.50
N ILE A 8 12.94 -23.08 10.64
CA ILE A 8 13.84 -22.97 9.48
C ILE A 8 13.34 -21.88 8.53
N VAL A 9 12.04 -21.83 8.22
CA VAL A 9 11.46 -20.79 7.36
C VAL A 9 11.64 -19.40 7.95
N VAL A 10 11.42 -19.21 9.26
CA VAL A 10 11.63 -17.92 9.92
C VAL A 10 13.10 -17.48 9.84
N ILE A 11 14.03 -18.38 10.15
CA ILE A 11 15.47 -18.06 10.11
C ILE A 11 15.91 -17.74 8.68
N VAL A 12 15.54 -18.57 7.71
CA VAL A 12 15.90 -18.38 6.31
C VAL A 12 15.28 -17.10 5.75
N SER A 13 13.98 -16.86 5.99
CA SER A 13 13.29 -15.65 5.51
C SER A 13 13.85 -14.37 6.14
N GLY A 14 14.18 -14.40 7.45
CA GLY A 14 14.86 -13.31 8.13
C GLY A 14 16.24 -13.02 7.53
N LEU A 15 17.05 -14.07 7.33
CA LEU A 15 18.39 -13.93 6.75
C LEU A 15 18.33 -13.40 5.32
N LEU A 16 17.39 -13.88 4.50
CA LEU A 16 17.17 -13.41 3.12
C LEU A 16 16.75 -11.94 3.10
N THR A 17 15.81 -11.54 3.96
CA THR A 17 15.35 -10.15 4.07
C THR A 17 16.47 -9.22 4.49
N PHE A 18 17.28 -9.64 5.48
CA PHE A 18 18.48 -8.91 5.89
C PHE A 18 19.51 -8.83 4.77
N ALA A 19 19.78 -9.93 4.06
CA ALA A 19 20.73 -9.96 2.96
C ALA A 19 20.33 -8.99 1.83
N ILE A 20 19.05 -8.95 1.45
CA ILE A 20 18.53 -7.99 0.46
C ILE A 20 18.75 -6.55 0.95
N ARG A 21 18.34 -6.25 2.18
CA ARG A 21 18.46 -4.89 2.73
C ARG A 21 19.92 -4.45 2.90
N LEU A 22 20.79 -5.35 3.37
CA LEU A 22 22.25 -5.12 3.50
C LEU A 22 22.93 -4.98 2.14
N SER A 23 22.51 -5.74 1.14
CA SER A 23 23.03 -5.62 -0.23
C SER A 23 22.85 -4.20 -0.73
N PHE A 24 21.67 -3.59 -0.57
CA PHE A 24 21.44 -2.19 -0.93
C PHE A 24 22.30 -1.21 -0.15
N ILE A 25 22.44 -1.40 1.18
CA ILE A 25 23.23 -0.50 2.04
C ILE A 25 24.73 -0.57 1.67
N LEU A 26 25.28 -1.76 1.47
CA LEU A 26 26.68 -1.97 1.09
C LEU A 26 26.96 -1.56 -0.37
N LEU A 27 26.01 -1.73 -1.28
CA LEU A 27 26.12 -1.24 -2.66
C LEU A 27 26.06 0.29 -2.74
N LEU A 28 25.24 0.95 -1.92
CA LEU A 28 25.13 2.42 -1.90
C LEU A 28 26.46 3.10 -1.56
N ASP A 29 27.26 2.48 -0.69
CA ASP A 29 28.55 3.01 -0.26
C ASP A 29 29.64 2.89 -1.35
N LYS A 30 29.55 1.86 -2.21
CA LYS A 30 30.54 1.59 -3.26
C LYS A 30 30.14 2.09 -4.65
N ILE A 31 28.85 2.27 -4.92
CA ILE A 31 28.33 2.72 -6.21
C ILE A 31 27.80 4.14 -6.02
N LYS A 32 28.41 5.13 -6.70
CA LYS A 32 27.83 6.47 -6.81
C LYS A 32 26.52 6.37 -7.59
N ILE A 33 25.42 6.23 -6.87
CA ILE A 33 24.08 6.23 -7.46
C ILE A 33 23.87 7.57 -8.17
N SER A 34 23.44 7.53 -9.43
CA SER A 34 23.08 8.74 -10.17
C SER A 34 21.97 9.48 -9.41
N THR A 35 22.06 10.81 -9.35
CA THR A 35 21.10 11.67 -8.63
C THR A 35 19.64 11.38 -9.03
N VAL A 36 19.41 10.94 -10.27
CA VAL A 36 18.08 10.54 -10.77
C VAL A 36 17.52 9.31 -10.04
N ILE A 37 18.35 8.29 -9.80
CA ILE A 37 17.92 7.05 -9.15
C ILE A 37 17.66 7.29 -7.67
N GLU A 38 18.48 8.10 -7.01
CA GLU A 38 18.26 8.47 -5.60
C GLU A 38 16.95 9.25 -5.43
N GLN A 39 16.67 10.20 -6.31
CA GLN A 39 15.40 10.92 -6.33
C GLN A 39 14.24 9.95 -6.57
N ALA A 40 14.33 9.05 -7.54
CA ALA A 40 13.30 8.05 -7.81
C ALA A 40 13.03 7.14 -6.59
N LEU A 41 14.08 6.68 -5.91
CA LEU A 41 13.98 5.83 -4.71
C LEU A 41 13.22 6.52 -3.55
N ARG A 42 13.37 7.85 -3.39
CA ARG A 42 12.62 8.62 -2.37
C ARG A 42 11.11 8.64 -2.62
N PHE A 43 10.67 8.50 -3.87
CA PHE A 43 9.25 8.45 -4.23
C PHE A 43 8.64 7.04 -4.16
N VAL A 44 9.47 5.99 -4.05
CA VAL A 44 8.99 4.60 -3.99
C VAL A 44 7.97 4.38 -2.86
N PRO A 45 8.19 4.80 -1.60
CA PRO A 45 7.24 4.50 -0.53
C PRO A 45 5.84 5.08 -0.78
N LEU A 46 5.77 6.33 -1.24
CA LEU A 46 4.51 7.00 -1.55
C LEU A 46 3.82 6.34 -2.77
N THR A 47 4.59 6.02 -3.80
CA THR A 47 4.08 5.42 -5.04
C THR A 47 3.56 4.01 -4.80
N VAL A 48 4.26 3.22 -3.97
CA VAL A 48 3.84 1.86 -3.60
C VAL A 48 2.53 1.88 -2.83
N LEU A 49 2.36 2.82 -1.88
CA LEU A 49 1.07 2.99 -1.19
C LEU A 49 -0.06 3.28 -2.18
N ALA A 50 0.15 4.20 -3.12
CA ALA A 50 -0.84 4.48 -4.16
C ALA A 50 -1.12 3.26 -5.06
N ALA A 51 -0.08 2.51 -5.43
CA ALA A 51 -0.19 1.30 -6.25
C ALA A 51 -0.90 0.13 -5.55
N ILE A 52 -0.90 0.09 -4.22
CA ILE A 52 -1.67 -0.90 -3.44
C ILE A 52 -3.13 -0.45 -3.30
N ILE A 53 -3.37 0.84 -3.07
CA ILE A 53 -4.71 1.39 -2.86
C ILE A 53 -5.53 1.40 -4.17
N ALA A 54 -4.92 1.75 -5.30
CA ALA A 54 -5.61 1.82 -6.59
C ALA A 54 -6.35 0.52 -6.97
N PRO A 55 -5.72 -0.67 -7.05
CA PRO A 55 -6.42 -1.90 -7.37
C PRO A 55 -7.43 -2.29 -6.29
N ALA A 56 -7.20 -1.97 -5.02
CA ALA A 56 -8.17 -2.20 -3.95
C ALA A 56 -9.49 -1.42 -4.17
N LEU A 57 -9.42 -0.27 -4.85
CA LEU A 57 -10.59 0.55 -5.23
C LEU A 57 -11.22 0.10 -6.54
N PHE A 58 -10.42 -0.12 -7.59
CA PHE A 58 -10.91 -0.37 -8.96
C PHE A 58 -11.23 -1.86 -9.25
N LEU A 59 -10.56 -2.80 -8.57
CA LEU A 59 -10.71 -4.25 -8.79
C LEU A 59 -11.02 -5.00 -7.48
N PRO A 60 -12.11 -4.67 -6.77
CA PRO A 60 -12.40 -5.27 -5.47
C PRO A 60 -12.67 -6.78 -5.50
N ARG A 61 -13.05 -7.34 -6.65
CA ARG A 61 -13.27 -8.78 -6.89
C ARG A 61 -12.39 -9.33 -8.02
N GLY A 62 -11.34 -8.62 -8.42
CA GLY A 62 -10.49 -9.00 -9.56
C GLY A 62 -11.04 -8.63 -10.95
N THR A 63 -12.28 -8.14 -11.02
CA THR A 63 -12.86 -7.54 -12.24
C THR A 63 -12.85 -6.02 -12.12
N LEU A 64 -12.59 -5.32 -13.23
CA LEU A 64 -12.73 -3.86 -13.30
C LEU A 64 -14.19 -3.51 -13.08
N ASP A 65 -14.48 -2.87 -11.94
CA ASP A 65 -15.83 -2.49 -11.57
C ASP A 65 -15.87 -0.97 -11.36
N ILE A 66 -16.02 -0.25 -12.48
CA ILE A 66 -16.13 1.22 -12.54
C ILE A 66 -17.60 1.64 -12.43
N SER A 67 -18.50 0.72 -12.06
CA SER A 67 -19.92 1.02 -11.90
C SER A 67 -20.17 1.86 -10.65
N LEU A 68 -21.20 2.71 -10.69
CA LEU A 68 -21.72 3.42 -9.51
C LEU A 68 -22.27 2.46 -8.43
N SER A 69 -22.42 1.16 -8.73
CA SER A 69 -22.72 0.12 -7.73
C SER A 69 -21.52 -0.24 -6.85
N ASN A 70 -20.31 0.18 -7.21
CA ASN A 70 -19.12 -0.17 -6.45
C ASN A 70 -18.92 0.80 -5.27
N ALA A 71 -19.51 0.42 -4.13
CA ALA A 71 -19.43 1.15 -2.87
C ALA A 71 -18.01 1.58 -2.48
N ARG A 72 -16.99 0.74 -2.77
CA ARG A 72 -15.59 1.03 -2.43
C ARG A 72 -15.01 2.17 -3.25
N LEU A 73 -15.36 2.26 -4.54
CA LEU A 73 -14.86 3.30 -5.43
C LEU A 73 -15.43 4.66 -5.04
N ILE A 74 -16.73 4.74 -4.75
CA ILE A 74 -17.40 5.96 -4.28
C ILE A 74 -16.85 6.40 -2.92
N ALA A 75 -16.73 5.47 -1.96
CA ALA A 75 -16.16 5.77 -0.64
C ALA A 75 -14.70 6.22 -0.74
N GLY A 76 -13.91 5.62 -1.63
CA GLY A 76 -12.52 6.02 -1.89
C GLY A 76 -12.41 7.43 -2.46
N ILE A 77 -13.23 7.79 -3.44
CA ILE A 77 -13.25 9.15 -4.02
C ILE A 77 -13.63 10.18 -2.94
N LEU A 78 -14.66 9.89 -2.14
CA LEU A 78 -15.05 10.75 -1.04
C LEU A 78 -13.95 10.90 0.02
N ALA A 79 -13.29 9.79 0.38
CA ALA A 79 -12.15 9.82 1.29
C ALA A 79 -11.00 10.70 0.73
N ILE A 80 -10.67 10.59 -0.56
CA ILE A 80 -9.66 11.43 -1.22
C ILE A 80 -10.05 12.92 -1.16
N LEU A 81 -11.31 13.24 -1.44
CA LEU A 81 -11.81 14.62 -1.42
C LEU A 81 -11.71 15.23 -0.01
N ILE A 82 -12.06 14.45 1.01
CA ILE A 82 -12.01 14.87 2.42
C ILE A 82 -10.56 14.98 2.90
N ALA A 83 -9.69 14.05 2.53
CA ALA A 83 -8.27 14.11 2.83
C ALA A 83 -7.66 15.41 2.29
N TRP A 84 -8.00 15.75 1.03
CA TRP A 84 -7.50 16.95 0.39
C TRP A 84 -7.98 18.23 1.08
N ARG A 85 -9.25 18.28 1.50
CA ARG A 85 -9.83 19.48 2.12
C ARG A 85 -9.47 19.64 3.60
N THR A 86 -9.42 18.54 4.34
CA THR A 86 -9.32 18.58 5.81
C THR A 86 -7.88 18.47 6.29
N LYS A 87 -6.97 17.90 5.47
CA LYS A 87 -5.59 17.55 5.85
C LYS A 87 -5.47 16.81 7.19
N ASN A 88 -6.56 16.17 7.63
CA ASN A 88 -6.66 15.44 8.90
C ASN A 88 -6.93 13.97 8.62
N VAL A 89 -5.97 13.13 8.99
CA VAL A 89 -6.01 11.68 8.74
C VAL A 89 -7.17 11.02 9.50
N PHE A 90 -7.44 11.42 10.75
CA PHE A 90 -8.52 10.83 11.54
C PHE A 90 -9.89 11.09 10.94
N LEU A 91 -10.16 12.33 10.53
CA LEU A 91 -11.44 12.67 9.87
C LEU A 91 -11.60 11.94 8.54
N THR A 92 -10.51 11.78 7.79
CA THR A 92 -10.52 11.02 6.53
C THR A 92 -10.90 9.55 6.77
N ILE A 93 -10.31 8.91 7.78
CA ILE A 93 -10.59 7.52 8.13
C ILE A 93 -12.05 7.37 8.58
N ILE A 94 -12.51 8.22 9.50
CA ILE A 94 -13.87 8.15 10.05
C ILE A 94 -14.90 8.31 8.93
N VAL A 95 -14.77 9.37 8.12
CA VAL A 95 -15.77 9.63 7.07
C VAL A 95 -15.69 8.58 5.97
N GLY A 96 -14.48 8.14 5.58
CA GLY A 96 -14.30 7.06 4.61
C GLY A 96 -14.94 5.75 5.08
N MET A 97 -14.72 5.35 6.33
CA MET A 97 -15.35 4.16 6.92
C MET A 97 -16.87 4.28 7.00
N VAL A 98 -17.38 5.40 7.50
CA VAL A 98 -18.83 5.63 7.61
C VAL A 98 -19.48 5.59 6.22
N CYS A 99 -18.88 6.24 5.23
CA CYS A 99 -19.38 6.24 3.86
C CYS A 99 -19.38 4.83 3.26
N LEU A 100 -18.29 4.07 3.43
CA LEU A 100 -18.20 2.69 2.94
C LEU A 100 -19.26 1.80 3.59
N LEU A 101 -19.43 1.89 4.91
CA LEU A 101 -20.42 1.12 5.65
C LEU A 101 -21.85 1.45 5.22
N LEU A 102 -22.17 2.74 5.05
CA LEU A 102 -23.49 3.17 4.57
C LEU A 102 -23.76 2.68 3.16
N LEU A 103 -22.79 2.78 2.25
CA LEU A 103 -22.92 2.29 0.89
C LEU A 103 -23.06 0.76 0.85
N GLN A 104 -22.29 0.04 1.67
CA GLN A 104 -22.38 -1.43 1.76
C GLN A 104 -23.68 -1.92 2.44
N PHE A 105 -24.30 -1.08 3.28
CA PHE A 105 -25.59 -1.40 3.87
C PHE A 105 -26.76 -1.13 2.90
N LEU A 106 -26.60 -0.17 1.99
CA LEU A 106 -27.64 0.24 1.05
C LEU A 106 -27.62 -0.52 -0.29
N LEU A 107 -26.45 -1.02 -0.72
CA LEU A 107 -26.21 -1.82 -1.94
C LEU A 107 -26.03 -3.31 -1.60
#